data_AF-A0A7Z9IHS2-F1
#
_entry.id   AF-A0A7Z9IHS2-F1
#
_cell.length_a   1.000
_cell.length_b   1.000
_cell.length_c   1.000
_cell.angle_alpha   90.00
_cell.angle_beta   90.00
_cell.angle_gamma   90.00
#
_symmetry.space_group_name_H-M   'P 1'
#
loop_
_entity.id
_entity.type
_entity.pdbx_description
1 polymer ?
#
loop_
_entity_poly.entity_id
_entity_poly.type
_entity_poly.pdbx_seq_one_letter_code
_entity_poly.pdbx_strand_id
1 'polypeptide(L)'
;MLYHLMPGLSDINFVFNVFRYITFRAAGAVVTSLVIAFVFGPMVIRRLQHAKVGQIVREVGPESHWSKAGTPTMGGVIIIIATVLSTLLWAELTNPYTVIALVSLIWMGTIGFLDDYLKVVHGKTR
;
A
#
# COMPACT_ATOMS: atom_id res chain seq x y z
N MET A 1 7.52 -15.04 -0.02
CA MET A 1 7.44 -16.20 0.91
C MET A 1 7.03 -17.50 0.19
N LEU A 2 6.08 -17.45 -0.75
CA LEU A 2 5.69 -18.63 -1.55
C LEU A 2 6.86 -19.22 -2.34
N TYR A 3 7.76 -18.38 -2.87
CA TYR A 3 8.96 -18.83 -3.59
C TYR A 3 9.92 -19.70 -2.76
N HIS A 4 10.02 -19.50 -1.44
CA HIS A 4 10.90 -20.31 -0.59
C HIS A 4 10.21 -21.57 -0.03
N LEU A 5 8.88 -21.57 0.04
CA LEU A 5 8.10 -22.70 0.56
C LEU A 5 7.73 -23.73 -0.52
N MET A 6 7.53 -23.29 -1.77
CA MET A 6 7.07 -24.15 -2.87
C MET A 6 8.10 -25.00 -3.62
N PRO A 7 9.43 -24.79 -3.56
CA PRO A 7 10.38 -25.64 -4.29
C PRO A 7 10.42 -27.09 -3.76
N GLY A 8 10.06 -27.33 -2.50
CA GLY A 8 9.98 -28.68 -1.93
C GLY A 8 8.77 -29.50 -2.40
N LEU A 9 7.79 -28.87 -3.06
CA LEU A 9 6.59 -29.52 -3.60
C LEU A 9 6.56 -29.57 -5.13
N SER A 10 7.58 -29.03 -5.81
CA SER A 10 7.62 -28.99 -7.28
C SER A 10 7.68 -30.37 -7.94
N ASP A 11 8.06 -31.40 -7.20
CA ASP A 11 8.07 -32.79 -7.66
C ASP A 11 6.67 -33.44 -7.70
N ILE A 12 5.64 -32.76 -7.17
CA ILE A 12 4.30 -33.35 -6.98
C ILE A 12 3.30 -32.92 -8.07
N ASN A 13 3.40 -31.71 -8.66
CA ASN A 13 2.44 -31.26 -9.69
C ASN A 13 2.93 -30.09 -10.57
N PHE A 14 2.63 -30.14 -11.88
CA PHE A 14 2.93 -29.10 -12.89
C PHE A 14 2.46 -27.68 -12.50
N VAL A 15 1.38 -27.57 -11.73
CA VAL A 15 0.81 -26.30 -11.24
C VAL A 15 1.83 -25.51 -10.39
N PHE A 16 2.71 -26.19 -9.65
CA PHE A 16 3.72 -25.54 -8.82
C PHE A 16 4.89 -24.97 -9.64
N ASN A 17 5.13 -25.48 -10.84
CA ASN A 17 6.17 -24.94 -11.74
C ASN A 17 5.82 -23.53 -12.24
N VAL A 18 4.53 -23.19 -12.33
CA VAL A 18 4.06 -21.88 -12.78
C VAL A 18 4.54 -20.75 -11.85
N PHE A 19 4.70 -21.04 -10.56
CA PHE A 19 5.21 -20.10 -9.55
C PHE A 19 6.71 -19.81 -9.69
N ARG A 20 7.46 -20.50 -10.56
CA ARG A 20 8.85 -20.16 -10.86
C ARG A 20 8.98 -19.01 -11.86
N TYR A 21 7.98 -18.80 -12.71
CA TYR A 21 8.03 -17.75 -13.73
C TYR A 21 7.81 -16.38 -13.11
N ILE A 22 8.75 -15.45 -13.37
CA ILE A 22 8.69 -14.09 -12.85
C ILE A 22 7.45 -13.34 -13.34
N THR A 23 6.99 -13.60 -14.57
CA THR A 23 5.81 -12.99 -15.17
C THR A 23 4.53 -13.38 -14.42
N PHE A 24 4.38 -14.66 -14.08
CA PHE A 24 3.25 -15.15 -13.30
C PHE A 24 3.25 -14.55 -11.89
N ARG A 25 4.42 -14.53 -11.23
CA ARG A 25 4.57 -13.93 -9.90
C ARG A 25 4.25 -12.43 -9.91
N ALA A 26 4.69 -11.72 -10.93
CA ALA A 26 4.42 -10.28 -11.09
C ALA A 26 2.93 -10.02 -11.33
N ALA A 27 2.28 -10.77 -12.23
CA ALA A 27 0.84 -10.66 -12.45
C ALA A 27 0.04 -11.02 -11.18
N GLY A 28 0.43 -12.09 -10.50
CA GLY A 28 -0.13 -12.50 -9.21
C GLY A 28 -0.01 -11.38 -8.18
N ALA A 29 1.16 -10.75 -8.07
CA ALA A 29 1.39 -9.64 -7.16
C ALA A 29 0.48 -8.44 -7.44
N VAL A 30 0.32 -8.04 -8.70
CA VAL A 30 -0.58 -6.94 -9.10
C VAL A 30 -2.03 -7.26 -8.73
N VAL A 31 -2.51 -8.46 -9.03
CA VAL A 31 -3.88 -8.85 -8.72
C VAL A 31 -4.09 -8.89 -7.20
N THR A 32 -3.18 -9.48 -6.44
CA THR A 32 -3.31 -9.52 -4.97
C THR A 32 -3.21 -8.14 -4.33
N SER A 33 -2.35 -7.23 -4.82
CA SER A 33 -2.28 -5.88 -4.25
C SER A 33 -3.58 -5.12 -4.51
N LEU A 34 -4.18 -5.29 -5.69
CA LEU A 34 -5.48 -4.70 -6.01
C LEU A 34 -6.60 -5.25 -5.12
N VAL A 35 -6.66 -6.57 -4.94
CA VAL A 35 -7.63 -7.21 -4.05
C VAL A 35 -7.47 -6.73 -2.61
N ILE A 36 -6.23 -6.68 -2.10
CA ILE A 36 -5.95 -6.16 -0.76
C ILE A 36 -6.40 -4.71 -0.64
N ALA A 37 -6.10 -3.87 -1.63
CA ALA A 37 -6.50 -2.47 -1.63
C ALA A 37 -8.03 -2.31 -1.61
N PHE A 38 -8.79 -3.10 -2.38
CA PHE A 38 -10.25 -3.02 -2.39
C PHE A 38 -10.90 -3.57 -1.11
N VAL A 39 -10.38 -4.66 -0.56
CA VAL A 39 -10.95 -5.30 0.63
C VAL A 39 -10.62 -4.51 1.90
N PHE A 40 -9.35 -4.11 2.07
CA PHE A 40 -8.90 -3.41 3.27
C PHE A 40 -9.01 -1.88 3.15
N GLY A 41 -9.07 -1.34 1.94
CA GLY A 41 -9.18 0.10 1.68
C GLY A 41 -10.32 0.77 2.45
N PRO A 42 -11.57 0.29 2.38
CA PRO A 42 -12.68 0.88 3.13
C PRO A 42 -12.47 0.89 4.64
N MET A 43 -11.82 -0.14 5.20
CA MET A 43 -11.49 -0.20 6.62
C MET A 43 -10.45 0.87 7.00
N VAL A 44 -9.40 1.01 6.19
CA VAL A 44 -8.35 2.02 6.40
C VAL A 44 -8.92 3.43 6.24
N ILE A 45 -9.75 3.67 5.21
CA ILE A 45 -10.46 4.94 4.99
C ILE A 45 -11.30 5.33 6.20
N ARG A 46 -12.12 4.40 6.75
CA ARG A 46 -12.92 4.68 7.94
C ARG A 46 -12.04 5.03 9.13
N ARG A 47 -10.93 4.32 9.36
CA ARG A 47 -9.98 4.64 10.45
C ARG A 47 -9.34 6.02 10.28
N LEU A 48 -8.95 6.40 9.07
CA LEU A 48 -8.38 7.71 8.78
C LEU A 48 -9.42 8.84 8.96
N GLN A 49 -10.67 8.61 8.56
CA GLN A 49 -11.77 9.54 8.79
C GLN A 49 -12.06 9.72 10.30
N HIS A 50 -12.06 8.64 11.08
CA HIS A 50 -12.25 8.72 12.54
C HIS A 50 -11.10 9.44 13.26
N ALA A 51 -9.88 9.37 12.74
CA ALA A 51 -8.72 10.08 13.26
C ALA A 51 -8.79 11.61 13.05
N LYS A 52 -9.92 12.15 12.55
CA LYS A 52 -10.13 13.58 12.23
C LYS A 52 -9.05 14.17 11.32
N VAL A 53 -8.45 13.32 10.48
CA VAL A 53 -7.60 13.73 9.36
C VAL A 53 -8.47 14.13 8.16
N GLY A 54 -9.53 14.90 8.44
CA GLY A 54 -10.28 15.59 7.41
C GLY A 54 -9.58 16.93 7.19
N GLN A 55 -9.27 17.27 5.94
CA GLN A 55 -8.86 18.63 5.61
C GLN A 55 -9.81 19.61 6.29
N ILE A 56 -9.26 20.50 7.13
CA ILE A 56 -9.99 21.68 7.58
C ILE A 56 -10.29 22.46 6.30
N VAL A 57 -11.53 22.37 5.83
CA VAL A 57 -11.97 23.13 4.66
C VAL A 57 -11.86 24.60 5.07
N ARG A 58 -10.93 25.31 4.46
CA ARG A 58 -10.78 26.75 4.66
C ARG A 58 -12.10 27.38 4.18
N GLU A 59 -12.83 28.06 5.06
CA GLU A 59 -14.16 28.66 4.76
C GLU A 59 -14.14 29.71 3.63
N VAL A 60 -12.97 30.05 3.09
CA VAL A 60 -12.76 31.05 2.05
C VAL A 60 -12.36 30.36 0.74
N GLY A 61 -13.33 29.84 -0.02
CA GLY A 61 -13.10 29.24 -1.35
C GLY A 61 -14.40 28.93 -2.11
N PRO A 62 -14.41 29.02 -3.46
CA PRO A 62 -15.63 28.86 -4.27
C PRO A 62 -16.28 27.47 -4.10
N GLU A 63 -17.60 27.39 -4.23
CA GLU A 63 -18.45 26.21 -3.95
C GLU A 63 -17.97 24.89 -4.59
N SER A 64 -17.25 24.93 -5.71
CA SER A 64 -16.66 23.74 -6.36
C SER A 64 -15.60 23.02 -5.51
N HIS A 65 -14.96 23.70 -4.57
CA HIS A 65 -13.97 23.12 -3.64
C HIS A 65 -14.59 22.29 -2.51
N TRP A 66 -15.90 22.40 -2.29
CA TRP A 66 -16.62 21.65 -1.26
C TRP A 66 -16.81 20.18 -1.64
N SER A 67 -16.68 19.83 -2.93
CA SER A 67 -16.73 18.43 -3.40
C SER A 67 -15.52 17.57 -2.97
N LYS A 68 -14.42 18.20 -2.55
CA LYS A 68 -13.25 17.51 -1.97
C LYS A 68 -13.29 17.44 -0.44
N ALA A 69 -14.33 18.01 0.18
CA ALA A 69 -14.53 17.94 1.63
C ALA A 69 -14.89 16.50 2.03
N GLY A 70 -14.00 15.84 2.75
CA GLY A 70 -14.27 14.51 3.35
C GLY A 70 -13.51 13.34 2.72
N THR A 71 -12.76 13.54 1.63
CA THR A 71 -11.77 12.54 1.19
C THR A 71 -10.57 12.59 2.15
N PRO A 72 -10.28 11.52 2.91
CA PRO A 72 -9.19 11.53 3.87
C PRO A 72 -7.86 11.76 3.16
N THR A 73 -7.04 12.66 3.70
CA THR A 73 -5.63 12.74 3.33
C THR A 73 -4.91 11.50 3.92
N MET A 74 -3.84 11.03 3.27
CA MET A 74 -3.11 9.76 3.56
C MET A 74 -3.59 8.47 2.85
N GLY A 75 -4.22 8.56 1.67
CA GLY A 75 -4.51 7.38 0.84
C GLY A 75 -3.29 6.54 0.46
N GLY A 76 -2.09 7.14 0.49
CA GLY A 76 -0.81 6.44 0.24
C GLY A 76 -0.55 5.28 1.21
N VAL A 77 -1.11 5.31 2.42
CA VAL A 77 -1.00 4.22 3.39
C VAL A 77 -1.60 2.92 2.84
N ILE A 78 -2.73 3.01 2.14
CA ILE A 78 -3.40 1.85 1.52
C ILE A 78 -2.48 1.25 0.45
N ILE A 79 -1.89 2.11 -0.38
CA ILE A 79 -0.98 1.70 -1.45
C ILE A 79 0.25 1.00 -0.87
N ILE A 80 0.87 1.58 0.16
CA ILE A 80 2.06 1.00 0.80
C ILE A 80 1.74 -0.35 1.42
N ILE A 81 0.65 -0.46 2.19
CA ILE A 81 0.24 -1.73 2.83
C ILE A 81 -0.03 -2.80 1.76
N ALA A 82 -0.83 -2.47 0.74
CA ALA A 82 -1.17 -3.41 -0.32
C ALA A 82 0.06 -3.87 -1.11
N THR A 83 0.98 -2.94 -1.40
CA THR A 83 2.22 -3.24 -2.14
C THR A 83 3.17 -4.08 -1.30
N VAL A 84 3.36 -3.76 -0.01
CA VAL A 84 4.25 -4.50 0.89
C VAL A 84 3.74 -5.93 1.08
N LEU A 85 2.46 -6.11 1.42
CA LEU A 85 1.88 -7.44 1.64
C LEU A 85 1.96 -8.31 0.38
N SER A 86 1.64 -7.73 -0.78
CA SER A 86 1.75 -8.45 -2.05
C SER A 86 3.20 -8.81 -2.40
N THR A 87 4.14 -7.88 -2.19
CA THR A 87 5.57 -8.11 -2.43
C THR A 87 6.10 -9.21 -1.50
N LEU A 88 5.73 -9.21 -0.22
CA LEU A 88 6.13 -10.27 0.72
C LEU A 88 5.60 -11.64 0.31
N LEU A 89 4.41 -11.69 -0.29
CA LEU A 89 3.79 -12.93 -0.77
C LEU A 89 4.54 -13.50 -1.98
N TRP A 90 4.71 -12.67 -3.02
CA TRP A 90 5.15 -13.11 -4.35
C TRP A 90 6.63 -12.88 -4.67
N ALA A 91 7.28 -11.88 -4.09
CA ALA A 91 8.64 -11.51 -4.44
C ALA A 91 9.69 -12.42 -3.78
N GLU A 92 10.90 -12.40 -4.36
CA GLU A 92 12.05 -13.14 -3.87
C GLU A 92 12.82 -12.26 -2.88
N LEU A 93 12.73 -12.59 -1.60
CA LEU A 93 13.33 -11.79 -0.52
C LEU A 93 14.83 -12.02 -0.36
N THR A 94 15.39 -13.05 -1.00
CA THR A 94 16.83 -13.26 -1.14
C THR A 94 17.48 -12.30 -2.13
N ASN A 95 16.70 -11.64 -2.99
CA ASN A 95 17.23 -10.68 -3.94
C ASN A 95 17.49 -9.33 -3.23
N PRO A 96 18.75 -8.84 -3.17
CA PRO A 96 19.07 -7.59 -2.50
C PRO A 96 18.35 -6.39 -3.12
N TYR A 97 18.11 -6.38 -4.43
CA TYR A 97 17.37 -5.30 -5.10
C TYR A 97 15.92 -5.21 -4.63
N THR A 98 15.26 -6.34 -4.42
CA THR A 98 13.89 -6.39 -3.88
C THR A 98 13.85 -5.86 -2.45
N VAL A 99 14.82 -6.25 -1.62
CA VAL A 99 14.91 -5.77 -0.24
C VAL A 99 15.16 -4.27 -0.19
N ILE A 100 16.11 -3.75 -0.97
CA ILE A 100 16.41 -2.32 -1.04
C ILE A 100 15.17 -1.52 -1.48
N ALA A 101 14.46 -1.99 -2.51
CA ALA A 101 13.24 -1.34 -2.98
C ALA A 101 12.14 -1.34 -1.92
N LEU A 102 11.93 -2.47 -1.23
CA LEU A 102 10.92 -2.60 -0.18
C LEU A 102 11.23 -1.71 1.03
N VAL A 103 12.49 -1.67 1.46
CA VAL A 103 12.96 -0.80 2.54
C VAL A 103 12.78 0.67 2.15
N SER A 104 13.17 1.04 0.92
CA SER A 104 13.02 2.41 0.41
C SER A 104 11.56 2.86 0.36
N LEU A 105 10.66 1.97 -0.07
CA LEU A 105 9.22 2.20 -0.10
C LEU A 105 8.66 2.46 1.31
N ILE A 106 9.02 1.61 2.28
CA ILE A 106 8.56 1.75 3.67
C ILE A 106 9.15 3.01 4.30
N TRP A 107 10.44 3.29 4.06
CA TRP A 107 11.13 4.45 4.60
C TRP A 107 10.49 5.76 4.12
N MET A 108 10.38 5.94 2.80
CA MET A 108 9.78 7.13 2.20
C MET A 108 8.29 7.24 2.54
N GLY A 109 7.59 6.11 2.57
CA GLY A 109 6.20 6.04 3.00
C GLY A 109 5.99 6.50 4.44
N THR A 110 6.90 6.13 5.34
CA THR A 110 6.86 6.55 6.75
C THR A 110 7.14 8.04 6.90
N ILE A 111 8.13 8.57 6.16
CA ILE A 111 8.42 10.02 6.14
C ILE A 111 7.20 10.80 5.64
N GLY A 112 6.61 10.40 4.52
CA GLY A 112 5.41 11.06 3.98
C GLY A 112 4.21 10.98 4.92
N PHE A 113 4.00 9.83 5.57
CA PHE A 113 2.96 9.67 6.57
C PHE A 113 3.17 10.58 7.79
N LEU A 114 4.40 10.70 8.27
CA LEU A 114 4.74 11.59 9.38
C LEU A 114 4.53 13.06 9.01
N ASP A 115 4.93 13.47 7.81
CA ASP A 115 4.71 14.84 7.33
C ASP A 115 3.20 15.17 7.22
N ASP A 116 2.40 14.27 6.63
CA ASP A 116 0.94 14.43 6.55
C ASP A 116 0.28 14.43 7.94
N TYR A 117 0.73 13.59 8.86
CA TYR A 117 0.24 13.56 10.24
C TYR A 117 0.58 14.86 10.98
N LEU A 118 1.82 15.34 10.87
CA LEU A 118 2.26 16.58 11.51
C LEU A 118 1.51 17.81 10.97
N LYS A 119 1.22 17.86 9.66
CA LYS A 119 0.39 18.91 9.05
C LYS A 119 -1.01 18.97 9.65
N VAL A 120 -1.62 17.81 9.90
CA VAL A 120 -2.96 17.71 10.47
C VAL A 120 -2.98 18.10 11.95
N VAL A 121 -1.98 17.65 12.72
CA VAL A 121 -1.90 17.96 14.17
C VAL A 121 -1.54 19.42 14.42
N HIS A 122 -0.59 19.98 13.68
CA HIS A 122 -0.11 21.35 13.92
C HIS A 122 -1.01 22.43 13.31
N GLY A 123 -1.98 22.08 12.46
CA GLY A 123 -2.93 23.03 11.86
C GLY A 123 -2.28 24.15 11.04
N LYS A 124 -0.96 24.10 10.80
CA LYS A 124 -0.22 25.08 10.02
C LYS A 124 -0.29 24.70 8.55
N THR A 125 -1.39 25.11 7.92
CA THR A 125 -1.39 25.38 6.48
C THR A 125 -0.37 26.50 6.28
N ARG A 126 0.84 26.16 5.82
CA ARG A 126 1.78 27.18 5.36
C ARG A 126 1.24 27.82 4.09
#